data_AF-A0ABD0MTL1-F1
#
_entry.id   AF-A0ABD0MTL1-F1
#
_cell.length_a   1.000
_cell.length_b   1.000
_cell.length_c   1.000
_cell.angle_alpha   90.00
_cell.angle_beta   90.00
_cell.angle_gamma   90.00
#
_symmetry.space_group_name_H-M   'P 1'
#
loop_
_entity.id
_entity.type
_entity.pdbx_description
1 polymer ?
#
loop_
_entity_poly.entity_id
_entity_poly.type
_entity_poly.pdbx_seq_one_letter_code
_entity_poly.pdbx_strand_id
1 'polypeptide(L)' 'IDGLSVEFYKAFWGVMGKDLLDVLNESLTMGSLPLSCRRAVVTLLPKKGDLQEIRNWRP' A
#
# COMPACT_ATOMS: atom_id res chain seq x y z
N ILE A 1 2.94 -7.73 -2.00
CA ILE A 1 3.88 -6.99 -1.11
C ILE A 1 2.99 -6.33 -0.07
N ASP A 2 3.05 -6.79 1.17
CA ASP A 2 2.32 -6.13 2.25
C ASP A 2 2.92 -4.74 2.50
N GLY A 3 2.10 -3.83 3.02
CA GLY A 3 2.53 -2.46 3.31
C GLY A 3 3.67 -2.39 4.32
N LEU A 4 4.30 -1.22 4.39
CA LEU A 4 5.32 -0.93 5.40
C LEU A 4 4.70 -0.99 6.81
N SER A 5 5.42 -1.56 7.77
CA SER A 5 4.92 -1.71 9.14
C SER A 5 4.91 -0.38 9.89
N VAL A 6 4.18 -0.30 11.00
CA VAL A 6 4.15 0.90 11.85
C VAL A 6 5.52 1.22 12.44
N GLU A 7 6.33 0.21 12.73
CA GLU A 7 7.70 0.33 13.24
C GLU A 7 8.61 1.01 12.21
N PHE A 8 8.43 0.69 10.92
CA PHE A 8 9.15 1.38 9.84
C PHE A 8 8.86 2.88 9.87
N TYR A 9 7.59 3.27 9.88
CA TYR A 9 7.22 4.69 9.92
C TYR A 9 7.75 5.39 11.16
N LYS A 10 7.70 4.75 12.33
CA LYS A 10 8.25 5.32 13.57
C LYS A 10 9.77 5.53 13.49
N ALA A 11 10.50 4.55 12.95
CA ALA A 11 11.96 4.62 12.85
C ALA A 11 12.43 5.69 11.85
N PHE A 12 11.72 5.86 10.74
CA PHE A 12 12.12 6.76 9.65
C PHE A 12 11.33 8.07 9.60
N TRP A 13 10.50 8.37 10.61
CA TRP A 13 9.63 9.55 10.60
C TRP A 13 10.40 10.86 10.39
N GLY A 14 11.58 11.00 11.00
CA GLY A 14 12.43 12.18 10.85
C GLY A 14 12.96 12.41 9.43
N VAL A 15 12.91 11.39 8.58
CA VAL A 15 13.34 11.47 7.17
C VAL A 15 12.15 11.65 6.25
N MET A 16 11.10 10.84 6.41
CA MET A 16 9.98 10.76 5.45
C MET A 16 8.71 11.49 5.87
N GLY A 17 8.59 11.91 7.13
CA GLY A 17 7.34 12.42 7.70
C GLY A 17 6.88 13.71 7.03
N LYS A 18 7.81 14.60 6.67
CA LYS A 18 7.50 15.84 5.96
C LYS A 18 6.95 15.56 4.56
N ASP A 19 7.66 14.75 3.78
CA ASP A 19 7.25 14.42 2.41
C ASP A 19 5.87 13.72 2.38
N LEU A 20 5.64 12.82 3.34
CA LEU A 20 4.33 12.15 3.47
C LEU A 20 3.22 13.15 3.79
N LEU A 21 3.44 14.09 4.71
CA LEU A 21 2.46 15.12 5.07
C LEU A 21 2.15 16.03 3.88
N ASP A 22 3.17 16.45 3.12
CA ASP A 22 3.01 17.32 1.97
C ASP A 22 2.15 16.64 0.89
N VAL A 23 2.42 15.36 0.58
CA VAL A 23 1.60 14.56 -0.35
C VAL A 23 0.14 14.43 0.11
N LEU A 24 -0.09 14.21 1.41
CA LEU A 24 -1.44 14.07 1.96
C LEU A 24 -2.21 15.40 1.90
N ASN A 25 -1.57 16.51 2.22
CA ASN A 25 -2.19 17.84 2.13
C ASN A 25 -2.55 18.19 0.69
N GLU A 26 -1.65 17.97 -0.27
CA GLU A 26 -1.93 18.19 -1.68
C GLU A 26 -3.09 17.31 -2.16
N SER A 27 -3.10 16.03 -1.74
CA SER A 27 -4.19 15.11 -2.09
C SER A 27 -5.54 15.57 -1.55
N LEU A 28 -5.55 16.13 -0.34
CA LEU A 28 -6.75 16.69 0.28
C LEU A 28 -7.23 17.93 -0.51
N THR A 29 -6.33 18.83 -0.88
CA THR A 29 -6.65 20.01 -1.69
C THR A 29 -7.17 19.64 -3.09
N MET A 30 -6.53 18.67 -3.75
CA MET A 30 -6.88 18.23 -5.09
C MET A 30 -8.06 17.24 -5.12
N GLY A 31 -8.50 16.75 -3.97
CA GLY A 31 -9.56 15.74 -3.85
C GLY A 31 -9.18 14.36 -4.39
N SER A 32 -7.90 14.11 -4.67
CA SER A 32 -7.43 12.81 -5.16
C SER A 32 -5.96 12.58 -4.84
N LEU A 33 -5.59 11.31 -4.62
CA LEU A 33 -4.19 10.90 -4.42
C LEU A 33 -3.38 11.04 -5.73
N PRO A 34 -2.04 11.14 -5.65
CA PRO A 34 -1.17 11.06 -6.82
C PRO A 34 -1.43 9.80 -7.64
N LEU A 35 -1.18 9.86 -8.94
CA LEU A 35 -1.40 8.71 -9.83
C LEU A 35 -0.61 7.46 -9.41
N SER A 36 0.60 7.65 -8.88
CA SER A 36 1.44 6.57 -8.33
C SER A 36 0.75 5.86 -7.15
N CYS A 37 0.04 6.59 -6.30
CA CYS A 37 -0.70 6.06 -5.16
C CYS A 37 -2.06 5.45 -5.54
N ARG A 38 -2.50 5.61 -6.80
CA ARG A 38 -3.74 5.03 -7.34
C ARG A 38 -3.50 3.83 -8.25
N ARG A 39 -2.25 3.39 -8.39
CA ARG A 39 -1.88 2.21 -9.16
C ARG A 39 -1.48 1.10 -8.19
N ALA A 40 -2.05 -0.08 -8.40
CA ALA A 40 -1.72 -1.27 -7.64
C ALA A 40 -1.28 -2.38 -8.59
N VAL A 41 -0.31 -3.19 -8.14
CA VAL A 41 0.02 -4.46 -8.77
C VAL A 41 -0.77 -5.53 -8.04
N VAL A 42 -1.71 -6.17 -8.74
CA VAL A 42 -2.54 -7.25 -8.19
C VAL A 42 -1.88 -8.58 -8.51
N THR A 43 -1.74 -9.45 -7.52
CA THR A 43 -1.18 -10.79 -7.69
C THR A 43 -1.90 -11.73 -6.74
N LEU A 44 -2.35 -12.86 -7.28
CA LEU A 44 -3.01 -13.88 -6.48
C LEU A 44 -2.01 -14.51 -5.50
N LEU A 45 -2.37 -14.54 -4.21
CA LEU A 45 -1.54 -15.19 -3.19
C LEU A 45 -2.12 -16.58 -2.84
N PRO A 46 -1.28 -17.63 -2.78
CA PRO A 46 -1.76 -18.98 -2.49
C PRO A 46 -2.27 -19.11 -1.05
N LYS A 47 -3.38 -19.84 -0.87
CA LYS A 47 -3.85 -20.37 0.42
C LYS A 47 -3.54 -21.87 0.48
N LYS A 48 -3.82 -22.49 1.64
CA LYS A 48 -3.79 -23.96 1.78
C LYS A 48 -4.90 -24.59 0.93
N GLY A 49 -4.61 -25.72 0.29
CA GLY A 49 -5.56 -26.46 -0.56
C GLY A 49 -5.02 -26.68 -1.97
N ASP A 50 -5.88 -27.19 -2.86
CA ASP A 50 -5.56 -27.37 -4.28
C ASP A 50 -5.56 -26.02 -5.01
N LEU A 51 -4.43 -25.63 -5.58
CA LEU A 51 -4.27 -24.36 -6.28
C LEU A 51 -4.97 -24.33 -7.66
N GLN A 52 -5.50 -25.45 -8.15
CA GLN A 52 -6.40 -25.45 -9.31
C GLN A 52 -7.79 -24.88 -8.98
N GLU A 53 -8.15 -24.82 -7.69
CA GLU A 53 -9.42 -24.26 -7.26
C GLU A 53 -9.30 -22.77 -6.90
N ILE A 54 -10.11 -21.92 -7.54
CA ILE A 54 -10.01 -20.46 -7.36
C ILE A 54 -10.23 -19.98 -5.91
N ARG A 55 -11.02 -20.72 -5.11
CA ARG A 55 -11.25 -20.43 -3.68
C ARG A 55 -9.98 -20.49 -2.83
N ASN A 56 -8.98 -21.24 -3.28
CA ASN A 56 -7.69 -21.42 -2.61
C ASN A 56 -6.67 -20.32 -2.98
N TRP A 57 -7.12 -19.25 -3.64
CA TRP A 57 -6.34 -18.02 -3.84
C TRP A 57 -6.89 -16.88 -2.98
N ARG A 58 -6.00 -15.97 -2.57
CA ARG A 58 -6.38 -14.63 -2.08
C ARG A 58 -6.42 -13.70 -3.30
N PRO A 59 -7.47 -12.86 -3.43
CA PRO A 59 -7.49 -11.80 -4.43
C PRO A 59 -6.26 -10.90 -4.35
#